data_AF-A0A1F0BQS3-F1
#
_entry.id   AF-A0A1F0BQS3-F1
#
_cell.length_a   1.000
_cell.length_b   1.000
_cell.length_c   1.000
_cell.angle_alpha   90.00
_cell.angle_beta   90.00
_cell.angle_gamma   90.00
#
_symmetry.space_group_name_H-M   'P 1'
#
loop_
_entity.id
_entity.type
_entity.pdbx_description
1 polymer ?
#
loop_
_entity_poly.entity_id
_entity_poly.type
_entity_poly.pdbx_seq_one_letter_code
_entity_poly.pdbx_strand_id
1 'polypeptide(L)'
;MKTFLVKQKFRLGGERFAIKDDRGEIAYQVEGSFFKIPKTFTIYDANGEQVSQISKEILTLLPRFEIQLRDDSSFVIRKKLTFWRDKYEFDNLGLRIEGNIWDLNFKLLDDRDQLIAEIKKELFHLTSTYTVTVLEDAYADLVISLCVAIDYVEMLESQSH
;
A
#
# COMPACT_ATOMS: atom_id res chain seq x y z
N MET A 1 0.93 2.61 18.99
CA MET A 1 0.70 1.29 18.38
C MET A 1 -0.73 1.18 17.93
N LYS A 2 -0.92 1.00 16.63
CA LYS A 2 -2.22 0.80 15.98
C LYS A 2 -2.17 -0.47 15.15
N THR A 3 -3.29 -1.16 15.07
CA THR A 3 -3.45 -2.36 14.26
C THR A 3 -4.60 -2.14 13.31
N PHE A 4 -4.38 -2.43 12.03
CA PHE A 4 -5.36 -2.29 10.97
C PHE A 4 -5.62 -3.63 10.30
N LEU A 5 -6.87 -3.83 9.89
CA LEU A 5 -7.33 -4.97 9.13
C LEU A 5 -7.62 -4.51 7.70
N VAL A 6 -6.81 -5.00 6.77
CA VAL A 6 -6.87 -4.62 5.35
C VAL A 6 -7.27 -5.84 4.52
N LYS A 7 -8.31 -5.71 3.70
CA LYS A 7 -8.83 -6.81 2.88
C LYS A 7 -8.20 -6.80 1.48
N GLN A 8 -7.20 -7.64 1.24
CA GLN A 8 -6.58 -7.89 -0.07
C GLN A 8 -7.61 -8.05 -1.22
N LYS A 9 -7.21 -7.62 -2.42
CA LYS A 9 -8.00 -7.78 -3.67
C LYS A 9 -9.41 -7.18 -3.56
N PHE A 10 -9.51 -6.00 -2.97
CA PHE A 10 -10.69 -5.16 -3.13
C PHE A 10 -11.05 -5.10 -4.62
N ARG A 11 -12.34 -5.13 -4.96
CA ARG A 11 -12.79 -4.92 -6.34
C ARG A 11 -12.51 -3.47 -6.70
N LEU A 12 -11.27 -3.19 -7.08
CA LEU A 12 -10.74 -1.92 -7.55
C LEU A 12 -11.32 -1.57 -8.94
N GLY A 13 -12.57 -1.98 -9.23
CA GLY A 13 -13.36 -1.70 -10.42
C GLY A 13 -14.17 -0.40 -10.33
N GLY A 14 -14.05 0.36 -9.23
CA GLY A 14 -14.71 1.66 -9.05
C GLY A 14 -15.08 1.99 -7.61
N GLU A 15 -15.12 1.02 -6.71
CA GLU A 15 -15.73 1.22 -5.39
C GLU A 15 -14.76 1.83 -4.36
N ARG A 16 -15.30 2.65 -3.45
CA ARG A 16 -14.62 3.10 -2.23
C ARG A 16 -14.54 1.90 -1.27
N PHE A 17 -13.42 1.70 -0.58
CA PHE A 17 -13.30 0.65 0.44
C PHE A 17 -12.73 1.17 1.74
N ALA A 18 -13.18 0.59 2.85
CA ALA A 18 -12.76 0.98 4.19
C ALA A 18 -11.67 0.03 4.70
N ILE A 19 -10.66 0.62 5.34
CA ILE A 19 -9.68 -0.06 6.18
C ILE A 19 -10.10 0.18 7.63
N LYS A 20 -10.20 -0.92 8.37
CA LYS A 20 -10.67 -0.88 9.76
C LYS A 20 -9.51 -1.02 10.73
N ASP A 21 -9.67 -0.50 11.93
CA ASP A 21 -8.79 -0.83 13.05
C ASP A 21 -9.16 -2.19 13.69
N ASP A 22 -8.44 -2.55 14.74
CA ASP A 22 -8.68 -3.75 15.56
C ASP A 22 -9.99 -3.73 16.35
N ARG A 23 -10.65 -2.58 16.46
CA ARG A 23 -11.97 -2.40 17.08
C ARG A 23 -13.11 -2.52 16.07
N GLY A 24 -12.78 -2.59 14.78
CA GLY A 24 -13.74 -2.68 13.68
C GLY A 24 -14.25 -1.32 13.21
N GLU A 25 -13.71 -0.22 13.73
CA GLU A 25 -14.01 1.15 13.33
C GLU A 25 -13.26 1.51 12.05
N ILE A 26 -13.83 2.39 11.24
CA ILE A 26 -13.18 2.83 9.99
C ILE A 26 -12.04 3.78 10.33
N ALA A 27 -10.81 3.36 10.03
CA ALA A 27 -9.61 4.16 10.24
C ALA A 27 -9.20 4.92 8.97
N TYR A 28 -9.38 4.29 7.80
CA TYR A 28 -9.12 4.92 6.51
C TYR A 28 -10.17 4.54 5.48
N GLN A 29 -10.40 5.44 4.52
CA GLN A 29 -11.23 5.21 3.35
C GLN A 29 -10.37 5.37 2.10
N VAL A 30 -10.40 4.38 1.21
CA VAL A 30 -9.67 4.40 -0.06
C VAL A 30 -10.63 4.52 -1.22
N GLU A 31 -10.31 5.39 -2.16
CA GLU A 31 -11.18 5.74 -3.28
C GLU A 31 -10.42 5.66 -4.60
N GLY A 32 -10.88 4.79 -5.50
CA GLY A 32 -10.38 4.74 -6.86
C GLY A 32 -11.05 5.78 -7.75
N SER A 33 -10.29 6.44 -8.61
CA SER A 33 -10.84 7.34 -9.62
C SER A 33 -11.79 6.60 -10.57
N PHE A 34 -12.96 7.20 -10.82
CA PHE A 34 -13.89 6.76 -11.85
C PHE A 34 -13.46 7.33 -13.21
N PHE A 35 -13.42 6.50 -14.25
CA PHE A 35 -13.12 6.88 -15.64
C PHE A 35 -11.74 7.49 -15.95
N LYS A 36 -10.85 7.67 -14.97
CA LYS A 36 -9.47 8.12 -15.19
C LYS A 36 -8.56 6.95 -15.56
N ILE A 37 -7.81 7.11 -16.65
CA ILE A 37 -6.80 6.16 -17.10
C ILE A 37 -5.45 6.89 -17.24
N PRO A 38 -4.39 6.45 -16.54
CA PRO A 38 -4.38 5.36 -15.59
C PRO A 38 -5.15 5.71 -14.32
N LYS A 39 -5.60 4.67 -13.62
CA LYS A 39 -6.37 4.81 -12.39
C LYS A 39 -5.51 5.45 -11.30
N THR A 40 -6.12 6.30 -10.49
CA THR A 40 -5.50 6.85 -9.28
C THR A 40 -6.30 6.42 -8.05
N PHE A 41 -5.62 6.24 -6.92
CA PHE A 41 -6.25 5.97 -5.64
C PHE A 41 -5.96 7.12 -4.68
N THR A 42 -6.98 7.59 -3.99
CA THR A 42 -6.83 8.57 -2.91
C THR A 42 -7.23 7.90 -1.60
N ILE A 43 -6.41 8.09 -0.57
CA ILE A 43 -6.64 7.56 0.77
C ILE A 43 -7.02 8.73 1.66
N TYR A 44 -8.05 8.55 2.47
CA TYR A 44 -8.56 9.51 3.45
C TYR A 44 -8.50 8.90 4.84
N ASP A 45 -8.27 9.72 5.86
CA ASP A 45 -8.35 9.31 7.26
C ASP A 45 -9.81 9.22 7.74
N ALA A 46 -10.00 8.88 9.01
CA ALA A 46 -11.32 8.80 9.65
C ALA A 46 -12.08 10.15 9.68
N ASN A 47 -11.39 11.29 9.55
CA ASN A 47 -12.01 12.62 9.49
C ASN A 47 -12.39 13.02 8.05
N GLY A 48 -12.03 12.20 7.05
CA GLY A 48 -12.21 12.51 5.64
C GLY A 48 -11.13 13.42 5.06
N GLU A 49 -10.02 13.63 5.77
CA GLU A 49 -8.88 14.38 5.26
C GLU A 49 -8.03 13.49 4.36
N GLN A 50 -7.57 14.04 3.23
CA GLN A 50 -6.71 13.29 2.31
C GLN A 50 -5.36 13.00 2.98
N VAL A 51 -5.01 11.72 3.03
CA VAL A 51 -3.76 11.20 3.59
C VAL A 51 -2.70 11.02 2.51
N SER A 52 -3.10 10.45 1.38
CA SER A 52 -2.19 10.23 0.26
C SER A 52 -2.91 10.01 -1.06
N GLN A 53 -2.14 10.12 -2.14
CA GLN A 53 -2.57 9.79 -3.49
C GLN A 53 -1.56 8.87 -4.16
N ILE A 54 -2.06 7.80 -4.76
CA ILE A 54 -1.30 6.80 -5.50
C ILE A 54 -1.65 6.95 -6.98
N SER A 55 -0.64 7.12 -7.83
CA SER A 55 -0.81 7.24 -9.27
C SER A 55 0.21 6.42 -10.03
N LYS A 56 -0.21 5.86 -11.18
CA LYS A 56 0.70 5.22 -12.12
C LYS A 56 1.22 6.28 -13.09
N GLU A 57 2.53 6.33 -13.28
CA GLU A 57 3.13 7.25 -14.24
C GLU A 57 2.83 6.80 -15.67
N ILE A 58 2.50 7.76 -16.53
CA ILE A 58 2.27 7.56 -17.96
C ILE A 58 3.60 7.86 -18.66
N LEU A 59 3.93 7.10 -19.70
CA LEU A 59 5.15 7.26 -20.53
C LEU A 59 6.45 6.67 -19.95
N THR A 60 6.36 5.81 -18.95
CA THR A 60 7.51 4.99 -18.53
C THR A 60 7.57 3.68 -19.31
N LEU A 61 8.79 3.22 -19.66
CA LEU A 61 9.01 1.93 -20.32
C LEU A 61 8.58 0.74 -19.46
N LEU A 62 8.72 0.87 -18.14
CA LEU A 62 8.34 -0.12 -17.14
C LEU A 62 7.35 0.49 -16.14
N PRO A 63 6.49 -0.32 -15.50
CA PRO A 63 5.57 0.15 -14.47
C PRO A 63 6.29 0.96 -13.38
N ARG A 64 5.84 2.19 -13.18
CA ARG A 64 6.27 3.09 -12.10
C ARG A 64 5.05 3.73 -11.47
N PHE A 65 5.04 3.74 -10.14
CA PHE A 65 3.96 4.24 -9.31
C PHE A 65 4.52 5.26 -8.34
N GLU A 66 3.85 6.40 -8.25
CA GLU A 66 4.19 7.47 -7.33
C GLU A 66 3.12 7.56 -6.25
N ILE A 67 3.58 7.61 -5.01
CA ILE A 67 2.76 7.73 -3.82
C ILE A 67 3.13 9.05 -3.15
N GLN A 68 2.19 10.00 -3.16
CA GLN A 68 2.36 11.32 -2.56
C GLN A 68 1.55 11.39 -1.26
N LEU A 69 2.21 11.70 -0.15
CA LEU A 69 1.58 11.90 1.16
C LEU A 69 1.17 13.37 1.36
N ARG A 70 0.30 13.60 2.34
CA ARG A 70 -0.17 14.93 2.72
C ARG A 70 0.93 15.84 3.26
N ASP A 71 1.97 15.27 3.87
CA ASP A 71 3.10 15.99 4.48
C ASP A 71 4.19 16.36 3.47
N ASP A 72 3.85 16.42 2.18
CA ASP A 72 4.73 16.66 1.04
C ASP A 72 5.82 15.59 0.82
N SER A 73 5.85 14.53 1.64
CA SER A 73 6.73 13.39 1.37
C SER A 73 6.16 12.51 0.25
N SER A 74 7.05 11.80 -0.44
CA SER A 74 6.64 10.87 -1.48
C SER A 74 7.61 9.71 -1.62
N PHE A 75 7.08 8.57 -2.06
CA PHE A 75 7.87 7.40 -2.39
C PHE A 75 7.37 6.76 -3.68
N VAL A 76 8.23 5.92 -4.27
CA VAL A 76 8.01 5.38 -5.61
C VAL A 76 8.15 3.88 -5.57
N ILE A 77 7.21 3.17 -6.19
CA ILE A 77 7.33 1.74 -6.47
C ILE A 77 7.57 1.59 -7.96
N ARG A 78 8.70 1.01 -8.36
CA ARG A 78 9.04 0.83 -9.78
C ARG A 78 9.48 -0.60 -10.09
N LYS A 79 9.05 -1.11 -11.25
CA LYS A 79 9.51 -2.39 -11.79
C LYS A 79 10.92 -2.22 -12.35
N LYS A 80 11.83 -3.13 -11.99
CA LYS A 80 13.17 -3.21 -12.57
C LYS A 80 13.18 -4.06 -13.83
N LEU A 81 14.03 -3.68 -14.78
CA LEU A 81 14.33 -4.53 -15.91
C LEU A 81 15.18 -5.72 -15.45
N THR A 82 14.61 -6.91 -15.53
CA THR A 82 15.24 -8.16 -15.08
C THR A 82 14.95 -9.28 -16.08
N PHE A 83 15.94 -10.13 -16.35
CA PHE A 83 15.84 -11.18 -17.38
C PHE A 83 15.05 -12.44 -16.96
N TRP A 84 14.79 -12.65 -15.66
CA TRP A 84 14.31 -13.94 -15.15
C TRP A 84 13.06 -13.87 -14.28
N ARG A 85 12.97 -12.89 -13.37
CA ARG A 85 11.86 -12.73 -12.43
C ARG A 85 11.58 -11.25 -12.24
N ASP A 86 10.31 -10.90 -12.14
CA ASP A 86 9.89 -9.54 -11.83
C ASP A 86 10.46 -9.09 -10.49
N LYS A 87 11.08 -7.92 -10.50
CA LYS A 87 11.63 -7.28 -9.30
C LYS A 87 11.14 -5.86 -9.23
N TYR A 88 10.77 -5.42 -8.03
CA TYR A 88 10.38 -4.05 -7.76
C TYR A 88 11.36 -3.39 -6.79
N GLU A 89 11.46 -2.07 -6.90
CA GLU A 89 12.19 -1.20 -5.99
C GLU A 89 11.28 -0.15 -5.39
N PHE A 90 11.66 0.28 -4.19
CA PHE A 90 10.97 1.27 -3.38
C PHE A 90 11.96 2.41 -3.17
N ASP A 91 11.79 3.51 -3.92
CA ASP A 91 12.64 4.70 -3.79
C ASP A 91 11.99 5.70 -2.82
N ASN A 92 12.80 6.40 -2.03
CA ASN A 92 12.37 7.44 -1.07
C ASN A 92 11.38 6.99 0.02
N LEU A 93 11.22 5.68 0.27
CA LEU A 93 10.36 5.17 1.35
C LEU A 93 10.84 5.58 2.75
N GLY A 94 12.15 5.82 2.91
CA GLY A 94 12.76 6.12 4.21
C GLY A 94 12.80 4.94 5.19
N LEU A 95 12.25 3.78 4.80
CA LEU A 95 12.20 2.56 5.60
C LEU A 95 12.80 1.37 4.83
N ARG A 96 13.50 0.51 5.56
CA ARG A 96 14.02 -0.76 5.06
C ARG A 96 12.93 -1.83 5.13
N ILE A 97 12.72 -2.53 4.01
CA ILE A 97 11.77 -3.64 3.92
C ILE A 97 12.50 -4.96 4.17
N GLU A 98 11.97 -5.79 5.07
CA GLU A 98 12.50 -7.13 5.37
C GLU A 98 11.38 -8.18 5.32
N GLY A 99 11.51 -9.19 4.45
CA GLY A 99 10.52 -10.25 4.27
C GLY A 99 10.00 -10.36 2.83
N ASN A 100 8.82 -10.95 2.65
CA ASN A 100 8.18 -11.09 1.34
C ASN A 100 6.99 -10.13 1.21
N ILE A 101 7.18 -9.09 0.40
CA ILE A 101 6.19 -8.05 0.13
C ILE A 101 4.96 -8.63 -0.58
N TRP A 102 5.16 -9.52 -1.54
CA TRP A 102 4.08 -10.08 -2.37
C TRP A 102 3.21 -11.09 -1.61
N ASP A 103 3.78 -11.75 -0.60
CA ASP A 103 3.02 -12.60 0.32
C ASP A 103 2.35 -11.80 1.44
N LEU A 104 2.54 -10.47 1.48
CA LEU A 104 2.12 -9.59 2.57
C LEU A 104 2.64 -10.10 3.92
N ASN A 105 3.90 -10.53 3.94
CA ASN A 105 4.60 -11.03 5.13
C ASN A 105 5.97 -10.36 5.21
N PHE A 106 5.97 -9.12 5.69
CA PHE A 106 7.17 -8.28 5.75
C PHE A 106 7.12 -7.28 6.90
N LYS A 107 8.30 -6.74 7.22
CA LYS A 107 8.53 -5.74 8.25
C LYS A 107 9.12 -4.49 7.62
N LEU A 108 8.81 -3.35 8.24
CA LEU A 108 9.39 -2.06 7.92
C LEU A 108 10.24 -1.62 9.11
N LEU A 109 11.50 -1.33 8.83
CA LEU A 109 12.47 -0.86 9.82
C LEU A 109 12.98 0.52 9.45
N ASP A 110 13.34 1.33 10.44
CA ASP A 110 14.02 2.61 10.21
C ASP A 110 15.52 2.42 9.91
N ASP A 111 16.26 3.51 9.84
CA ASP A 111 17.71 3.53 9.61
C ASP A 111 18.54 2.95 10.77
N ARG A 112 17.94 2.78 11.95
CA ARG A 112 18.54 2.24 13.18
C ARG A 112 18.13 0.78 13.44
N ASP A 113 17.51 0.12 12.46
CA ASP A 113 16.94 -1.22 12.58
C ASP A 113 15.82 -1.33 13.63
N GLN A 114 15.17 -0.22 13.99
CA GLN A 114 13.98 -0.22 14.83
C GLN A 114 12.78 -0.65 14.01
N LEU A 115 12.00 -1.60 14.54
CA LEU A 115 10.75 -2.03 13.90
C LEU A 115 9.72 -0.90 13.96
N ILE A 116 9.26 -0.45 12.79
CA ILE A 116 8.23 0.58 12.63
C ILE A 116 6.86 -0.05 12.38
N ALA A 117 6.81 -1.06 11.51
CA ALA A 117 5.58 -1.78 11.23
C ALA A 117 5.81 -3.23 10.82
N GLU A 118 4.78 -4.04 11.01
CA GLU A 118 4.73 -5.45 10.62
C GLU A 118 3.44 -5.74 9.85
N ILE A 119 3.58 -6.30 8.66
CA ILE A 119 2.50 -6.67 7.76
C ILE A 119 2.46 -8.19 7.72
N LYS A 120 1.32 -8.77 8.08
CA LYS A 120 1.12 -10.23 8.14
C LYS A 120 -0.21 -10.62 7.51
N LYS A 121 -0.13 -11.41 6.45
CA LYS A 121 -1.29 -12.12 5.89
C LYS A 121 -1.84 -13.13 6.89
N GLU A 122 -3.14 -13.10 7.13
CA GLU A 122 -3.79 -14.11 7.94
C GLU A 122 -3.85 -15.44 7.18
N LEU A 123 -3.38 -16.52 7.81
CA LEU A 123 -3.33 -17.85 7.20
C LEU A 123 -4.62 -18.67 7.44
N PHE A 124 -5.48 -18.27 8.39
CA PHE A 124 -6.53 -19.12 8.95
C PHE A 124 -7.97 -18.70 8.67
N HIS A 125 -8.21 -17.61 7.94
CA HIS A 125 -9.57 -17.15 7.65
C HIS A 125 -9.84 -17.19 6.15
N LEU A 126 -11.04 -17.67 5.76
CA LEU A 126 -11.55 -17.67 4.37
C LEU A 126 -11.65 -16.25 3.75
N THR A 127 -11.20 -15.23 4.46
CA THR A 127 -11.18 -13.83 4.06
C THR A 127 -9.77 -13.47 3.59
N SER A 128 -9.66 -12.87 2.40
CA SER A 128 -8.41 -12.28 1.92
C SER A 128 -8.05 -11.04 2.74
N THR A 129 -7.73 -11.19 4.03
CA THR A 129 -7.41 -10.10 4.96
C THR A 129 -5.99 -10.25 5.48
N TYR A 130 -5.30 -9.14 5.65
CA TYR A 130 -4.00 -9.06 6.29
C TYR A 130 -4.02 -7.98 7.36
N THR A 131 -3.15 -8.17 8.34
CA THR A 131 -3.01 -7.29 9.49
C THR A 131 -1.79 -6.40 9.28
N VAL A 132 -1.98 -5.11 9.52
CA VAL A 132 -0.93 -4.10 9.50
C VAL A 132 -0.79 -3.57 10.92
N THR A 133 0.32 -3.90 11.58
CA THR A 133 0.62 -3.41 12.93
C THR A 133 1.66 -2.30 12.81
N VAL A 134 1.31 -1.09 13.22
CA VAL A 134 2.20 0.08 13.22
C VAL A 134 2.55 0.42 14.67
N LEU A 135 3.83 0.39 15.00
CA LEU A 135 4.31 0.63 16.37
C LEU A 135 4.29 2.12 16.71
N GLU A 136 4.66 2.95 15.74
CA GLU A 136 4.71 4.40 15.85
C GLU A 136 3.63 5.07 14.98
N ASP A 137 2.67 5.71 15.63
CA ASP A 137 1.49 6.25 14.98
C ASP A 137 1.79 7.29 13.88
N ALA A 138 2.94 7.97 13.96
CA ALA A 138 3.41 8.91 12.94
C ALA A 138 3.64 8.26 11.57
N TYR A 139 3.89 6.95 11.53
CA TYR A 139 4.10 6.21 10.29
C TYR A 139 2.83 5.55 9.75
N ALA A 140 1.69 5.65 10.45
CA ALA A 140 0.47 4.94 10.06
C ALA A 140 0.03 5.27 8.63
N ASP A 141 0.03 6.56 8.28
CA ASP A 141 -0.35 7.06 6.97
C ASP A 141 0.57 6.53 5.86
N LEU A 142 1.90 6.52 6.09
CA LEU A 142 2.90 5.98 5.17
C LEU A 142 2.71 4.48 4.96
N VAL A 143 2.58 3.72 6.06
CA VAL A 143 2.47 2.26 6.01
C VAL A 143 1.19 1.82 5.31
N ILE A 144 0.06 2.47 5.60
CA ILE A 144 -1.22 2.19 4.93
C ILE A 144 -1.14 2.54 3.44
N SER A 145 -0.54 3.68 3.10
CA SER A 145 -0.33 4.08 1.71
C SER A 145 0.52 3.08 0.93
N LEU A 146 1.58 2.55 1.55
CA LEU A 146 2.41 1.51 0.96
C LEU A 146 1.62 0.23 0.71
N CYS A 147 0.83 -0.22 1.68
CA CYS A 147 0.01 -1.43 1.56
C CYS A 147 -0.99 -1.34 0.40
N VAL A 148 -1.70 -0.22 0.29
CA VAL A 148 -2.64 0.03 -0.81
C VAL A 148 -1.92 0.12 -2.15
N ALA A 149 -0.73 0.72 -2.20
CA ALA A 149 0.07 0.79 -3.42
C ALA A 149 0.55 -0.59 -3.89
N ILE A 150 0.95 -1.48 -2.96
CA ILE A 150 1.31 -2.87 -3.26
C ILE A 150 0.11 -3.62 -3.84
N ASP A 151 -1.07 -3.50 -3.22
CA ASP A 151 -2.31 -4.11 -3.73
C ASP A 151 -2.65 -3.59 -5.15
N TYR A 152 -2.39 -2.30 -5.43
CA TYR A 152 -2.61 -1.73 -6.76
C TYR A 152 -1.63 -2.30 -7.81
N VAL A 153 -0.35 -2.45 -7.44
CA VAL A 153 0.66 -3.07 -8.30
C VAL A 153 0.26 -4.51 -8.63
N GLU A 154 -0.09 -5.31 -7.60
CA GLU A 154 -0.50 -6.72 -7.78
C GLU A 154 -1.71 -6.83 -8.70
N MET A 155 -2.71 -5.95 -8.54
CA MET A 155 -3.89 -5.93 -9.41
C MET A 155 -3.51 -5.72 -10.89
N LEU A 156 -2.66 -4.73 -11.19
CA LEU A 156 -2.31 -4.42 -12.58
C LEU A 156 -1.48 -5.53 -13.24
N GLU A 157 -0.59 -6.17 -12.49
CA GLU A 157 0.16 -7.31 -13.00
C GLU A 157 -0.77 -8.50 -13.28
N SER A 158 -1.78 -8.72 -12.43
CA SER A 158 -2.76 -9.81 -12.65
C SER A 158 -3.69 -9.60 -13.84
N GLN A 159 -3.93 -8.35 -14.25
CA GLN A 159 -4.76 -8.01 -15.43
C GLN A 159 -3.98 -8.07 -16.75
N SER A 160 -2.65 -8.14 -16.70
CA SER A 160 -1.78 -8.14 -17.87
C SER A 160 -1.48 -9.55 -18.40
N HIS A 161 -2.08 -10.58 -17.81
CA HIS A 161 -1.91 -12.00 -18.13
C HIS A 161 -3.20 -12.65 -18.64
#